data_AF-A0A419DAZ2-F1
#
_entry.id   AF-A0A419DAZ2-F1
#
_cell.length_a   1.000
_cell.length_b   1.000
_cell.length_c   1.000
_cell.angle_alpha   90.00
_cell.angle_beta   90.00
_cell.angle_gamma   90.00
#
_symmetry.space_group_name_H-M   'P 1'
#
loop_
_entity.id
_entity.type
_entity.pdbx_description
1 polymer ?
#
loop_
_entity_poly.entity_id
_entity_poly.type
_entity_poly.pdbx_seq_one_letter_code
_entity_poly.pdbx_strand_id
1 'polypeptide(L)' 'MNNYNVNTSRPTFNGYACTDDCSGHEAGYEWAEENGITQDDVDGYSGNSDSFQEGMQSYVDENY' A
#
# COMPACT_ATOMS: atom_id res chain seq x y z
N MET A 1 25.94 19.80 -17.00
CA MET A 1 24.56 19.94 -16.50
C MET A 1 24.03 18.55 -16.18
N ASN A 2 23.43 18.40 -15.00
CA ASN A 2 23.31 17.16 -14.25
C ASN A 2 22.59 16.02 -14.97
N ASN A 3 23.20 14.83 -14.89
CA ASN A 3 22.60 13.55 -15.22
C ASN A 3 21.46 13.25 -14.22
N TYR A 4 20.21 13.25 -14.68
CA TYR A 4 19.19 12.44 -14.04
C TYR A 4 18.74 11.40 -15.05
N ASN A 5 19.25 10.19 -14.84
CA ASN A 5 18.86 9.00 -15.56
C ASN A 5 17.36 8.79 -15.30
N VAL A 6 16.55 8.90 -16.36
CA VAL A 6 15.10 8.68 -16.33
C VAL A 6 14.81 7.20 -16.05
N ASN A 7 14.92 6.77 -14.80
CA ASN A 7 14.24 5.57 -14.33
C ASN A 7 12.81 5.98 -13.97
N THR A 8 11.93 6.04 -14.97
CA THR A 8 10.48 6.22 -14.77
C THR A 8 9.84 4.94 -14.21
N SER A 9 10.45 4.33 -13.20
CA SER A 9 9.79 3.32 -12.36
C SER A 9 8.94 4.10 -11.38
N ARG A 10 7.62 3.94 -11.45
CA ARG A 10 6.74 4.44 -10.39
C ARG A 10 7.18 3.77 -9.08
N PRO A 11 7.25 4.51 -7.96
CA PRO A 11 7.55 3.87 -6.69
C PRO A 11 6.47 2.83 -6.40
N THR A 12 6.85 1.76 -5.71
CA THR A 12 5.97 0.67 -5.35
C THR A 12 6.02 0.46 -3.85
N PHE A 13 4.87 0.16 -3.25
CA PHE A 13 4.76 -0.30 -1.87
C PHE A 13 4.35 -1.77 -1.88
N ASN A 14 5.20 -2.65 -1.38
CA ASN A 14 4.94 -4.10 -1.32
C ASN A 14 4.43 -4.72 -2.65
N GLY A 15 4.92 -4.20 -3.78
CA GLY A 15 4.54 -4.65 -5.12
C GLY A 15 3.37 -3.88 -5.76
N TYR A 16 2.65 -3.07 -4.99
CA TYR A 16 1.58 -2.19 -5.48
C TYR A 16 2.16 -0.87 -5.99
N ALA A 17 1.74 -0.43 -7.18
CA ALA A 17 2.26 0.80 -7.77
C ALA A 17 1.63 2.03 -7.12
N CYS A 18 2.47 2.94 -6.63
CA CYS A 18 1.99 4.17 -6.00
C CYS A 18 1.45 5.15 -7.07
N THR A 19 0.42 5.92 -6.71
CA THR A 19 -0.31 6.82 -7.62
C THR A 19 0.42 8.16 -7.83
N ASP A 20 0.94 8.73 -6.76
CA ASP A 20 1.79 9.93 -6.79
C ASP A 20 2.90 9.75 -5.74
N ASP A 21 2.48 9.43 -4.53
CA ASP A 21 3.29 9.00 -3.40
C ASP A 21 2.69 7.72 -2.78
N CYS A 22 3.48 6.98 -1.98
CA CYS A 22 3.05 5.72 -1.37
C CYS A 22 2.33 5.92 -0.03
N SER A 23 1.95 7.17 0.32
CA SER A 23 1.40 7.48 1.63
C SER A 23 0.06 6.79 1.90
N GLY A 24 -0.75 6.56 0.86
CA GLY A 24 -2.00 5.81 0.97
C GLY A 24 -1.76 4.36 1.35
N HIS A 25 -0.77 3.72 0.74
CA HIS A 25 -0.36 2.35 1.05
C HIS A 25 0.25 2.23 2.44
N GLU A 26 1.18 3.14 2.78
CA GLU A 26 1.81 3.19 4.11
C GLU A 26 0.75 3.36 5.21
N ALA A 27 -0.18 4.30 5.05
CA ALA A 27 -1.25 4.52 6.02
C ALA A 27 -2.16 3.30 6.18
N GLY A 28 -2.47 2.59 5.09
CA GLY A 28 -3.26 1.36 5.13
C GLY A 28 -2.55 0.22 5.85
N TYR A 29 -1.25 0.07 5.60
CA TYR A 29 -0.40 -0.94 6.25
C TYR A 29 -0.25 -0.66 7.74
N GLU A 30 0.09 0.58 8.13
CA GLU A 30 0.23 0.97 9.54
C GLU A 30 -1.07 0.76 10.30
N TRP A 31 -2.20 1.18 9.73
CA TRP A 31 -3.50 0.93 10.35
C TRP A 31 -3.81 -0.56 10.51
N ALA A 32 -3.48 -1.37 9.51
CA ALA A 32 -3.65 -2.82 9.56
C ALA A 32 -2.80 -3.48 10.64
N GLU A 33 -1.54 -3.05 10.79
CA GLU A 33 -0.63 -3.51 11.85
C GLU A 33 -1.13 -3.13 13.25
N GLU A 34 -1.55 -1.88 13.44
CA GLU A 34 -2.07 -1.40 14.73
C GLU A 34 -3.35 -2.11 15.17
N ASN A 35 -4.20 -2.51 14.21
CA ASN A 35 -5.49 -3.14 14.48
C ASN A 35 -5.43 -4.67 14.41
N GLY A 36 -4.34 -5.26 13.90
CA GLY A 36 -4.16 -6.71 13.78
C GLY A 36 -5.25 -7.36 12.92
N ILE A 37 -5.49 -6.80 11.74
CA ILE A 37 -6.58 -7.24 10.85
C ILE A 37 -6.26 -8.56 10.13
N THR A 38 -7.30 -9.14 9.51
CA THR A 38 -7.25 -10.37 8.73
C THR A 38 -7.72 -10.16 7.29
N GLN A 39 -7.59 -11.17 6.44
CA GLN A 39 -8.12 -11.12 5.07
C GLN A 39 -9.64 -10.80 5.03
N ASP A 40 -10.41 -11.31 5.99
CA ASP A 40 -11.86 -11.04 6.06
C ASP A 40 -12.15 -9.54 6.27
N ASP A 41 -11.28 -8.83 7.00
CA ASP A 41 -11.40 -7.39 7.21
C ASP A 41 -11.05 -6.59 5.95
N VAL A 42 -10.07 -7.07 5.17
CA VAL A 42 -9.69 -6.48 3.87
C VAL A 42 -10.80 -6.67 2.83
N ASP A 43 -11.36 -7.88 2.75
CA ASP A 43 -12.48 -8.21 1.86
C ASP A 43 -13.75 -7.45 2.25
N GLY A 44 -13.95 -7.21 3.55
CA GLY A 44 -15.05 -6.42 4.10
C GLY A 44 -14.85 -4.90 4.02
N TYR A 45 -13.67 -4.42 3.63
CA TYR A 45 -13.37 -3.00 3.58
C TYR A 45 -14.15 -2.32 2.44
N SER A 46 -15.07 -1.43 2.78
CA SER A 46 -15.87 -0.64 1.83
C SER A 46 -15.44 0.82 1.76
N GLY A 47 -14.18 1.13 2.08
CA GLY A 47 -13.65 2.49 2.02
C GLY A 47 -13.44 2.97 0.58
N ASN A 48 -13.11 4.26 0.43
CA ASN A 48 -13.00 4.91 -0.90
C ASN A 48 -11.56 5.07 -1.39
N SER A 49 -10.57 4.46 -0.73
CA SER A 49 -9.16 4.61 -1.09
C SER A 49 -8.56 3.26 -1.44
N ASP A 50 -8.41 3.02 -2.75
CA ASP A 50 -7.77 1.80 -3.27
C ASP A 50 -6.37 1.63 -2.67
N SER A 51 -5.57 2.70 -2.64
CA SER A 51 -4.22 2.67 -2.05
C SER A 51 -4.20 2.28 -0.57
N PHE A 52 -5.23 2.66 0.20
CA PHE A 52 -5.33 2.29 1.61
C PHE A 52 -5.67 0.80 1.74
N GLN A 53 -6.60 0.30 0.93
CA GLN A 53 -6.95 -1.12 0.91
C GLN A 53 -5.78 -2.00 0.45
N GLU A 54 -5.01 -1.54 -0.54
CA GLU A 54 -3.78 -2.21 -0.99
C GLU A 54 -2.70 -2.25 0.12
N GLY A 55 -2.62 -1.21 0.94
CA GLY A 55 -1.79 -1.19 2.16
C GLY A 55 -2.23 -2.24 3.18
N MET A 56 -3.54 -2.31 3.45
CA MET A 56 -4.13 -3.34 4.32
C MET A 56 -3.86 -4.76 3.80
N GLN A 57 -4.06 -4.99 2.50
CA GLN A 57 -3.79 -6.29 1.85
C GLN A 57 -2.30 -6.67 2.00
N SER A 58 -1.40 -5.71 1.81
CA SER A 58 0.04 -5.94 1.94
C SER A 58 0.43 -6.42 3.35
N TYR A 59 -0.21 -5.89 4.40
CA TYR A 59 0.00 -6.37 5.77
C TYR A 59 -0.48 -7.81 5.94
N VAL A 60 -1.68 -8.13 5.45
CA VAL A 60 -2.22 -9.49 5.53
C VAL A 60 -1.33 -10.48 4.77
N ASP A 61 -0.88 -10.14 3.56
CA ASP A 61 0.00 -10.98 2.74
C ASP A 61 1.35 -11.28 3.41
N GLU A 62 1.87 -10.37 4.24
CA GLU A 62 3.13 -10.57 4.96
C GLU A 62 2.99 -11.45 6.21
N ASN A 63 1.77 -11.54 6.78
CA ASN A 63 1.52 -12.21 8.04
C ASN A 63 0.86 -13.60 7.90
N TYR A 64 0.50 -14.03 6.69
CA TYR A 64 -0.18 -15.30 6.39
C TYR A 64 0.45 -16.07 5.23
#